data_AF-A0A7J7LDV8-F1
#
_entry.id   AF-A0A7J7LDV8-F1
#
_cell.length_a   1.000
_cell.length_b   1.000
_cell.length_c   1.000
_cell.angle_alpha   90.00
_cell.angle_beta   90.00
_cell.angle_gamma   90.00
#
_symmetry.space_group_name_H-M   'P 1'
#
loop_
_entity.id
_entity.type
_entity.pdbx_description
1 polymer ?
#
loop_
_entity_poly.entity_id
_entity_poly.type
_entity_poly.pdbx_seq_one_letter_code
_entity_poly.pdbx_strand_id
1 'polypeptide(L)'
;MADVVQYRLEKTLIELEDLERKGIFSRAELAEIVKKRRKFEYSLKRPSPLKQDYLTFIDYEKHLHQLRCLRARSIARELKESGTKKRLKKSVSDDAGILRILGIFRLAVMRFKGDIDLWFRYLEFCREHGHGRMKKV
;
A
#
# COMPACT_ATOMS: atom_id res chain seq x y z
N MET A 1 10.29 20.64 -0.37
CA MET A 1 9.11 19.84 -0.81
C MET A 1 9.52 18.52 -1.43
N ALA A 2 10.55 18.51 -2.28
CA ALA A 2 11.12 17.28 -2.87
C ALA A 2 11.74 16.34 -1.82
N ASP A 3 12.40 16.87 -0.79
CA ASP A 3 13.15 16.06 0.19
C ASP A 3 12.23 15.12 1.00
N VAL A 4 11.03 15.59 1.38
CA VAL A 4 10.04 14.79 2.10
C VAL A 4 9.47 13.68 1.21
N VAL A 5 9.26 13.97 -0.08
CA VAL A 5 8.79 12.98 -1.05
C VAL A 5 9.87 11.92 -1.29
N GLN A 6 11.12 12.34 -1.43
CA GLN A 6 12.25 11.46 -1.63
C GLN A 6 12.48 10.54 -0.43
N TYR A 7 12.45 11.08 0.80
CA TYR A 7 12.53 10.30 2.03
C TYR A 7 11.42 9.22 2.13
N ARG A 8 10.19 9.57 1.75
CA ARG A 8 9.07 8.60 1.74
C ARG A 8 9.30 7.50 0.72
N LEU A 9 9.79 7.83 -0.47
CA LEU A 9 10.10 6.86 -1.52
C LEU A 9 11.26 5.94 -1.11
N GLU A 10 12.30 6.46 -0.50
CA GLU A 10 13.44 5.68 0.00
C GLU A 10 13.01 4.63 1.02
N LYS A 11 12.09 4.99 1.93
CA LYS A 11 11.51 4.03 2.88
C LYS A 11 10.77 2.88 2.18
N THR A 12 10.24 3.10 0.98
CA THR A 12 9.55 2.06 0.20
C THR A 12 10.49 1.15 -0.59
N LEU A 13 11.77 1.50 -0.74
CA LEU A 13 12.72 0.72 -1.55
C LEU A 13 12.93 -0.69 -1.00
N ILE A 14 13.08 -0.81 0.33
CA ILE A 14 13.27 -2.11 1.00
C ILE A 14 12.12 -3.07 0.68
N GLU A 15 10.89 -2.54 0.59
CA GLU A 15 9.70 -3.34 0.26
C GLU A 15 9.68 -3.74 -1.21
N LEU A 16 10.06 -2.82 -2.12
CA LEU A 16 10.09 -3.08 -3.55
C LEU A 16 11.17 -4.10 -3.92
N GLU A 17 12.34 -4.04 -3.29
CA GLU A 17 13.39 -5.05 -3.44
C GLU A 17 12.92 -6.43 -2.97
N ASP A 18 12.19 -6.53 -1.85
CA ASP A 18 11.63 -7.80 -1.39
C ASP A 18 10.58 -8.35 -2.38
N LEU A 19 9.76 -7.48 -2.97
CA LEU A 19 8.80 -7.87 -4.01
C LEU A 19 9.48 -8.37 -5.29
N GLU A 20 10.60 -7.75 -5.68
CA GLU A 20 11.43 -8.20 -6.81
C GLU A 20 12.08 -9.56 -6.52
N ARG A 21 12.68 -9.73 -5.34
CA ARG A 21 13.32 -10.99 -4.92
C ARG A 21 12.33 -12.15 -4.88
N LYS A 22 11.07 -11.88 -4.53
CA LYS A 22 9.99 -12.88 -4.54
C LYS A 22 9.43 -13.16 -5.94
N GLY A 23 9.84 -12.42 -6.96
CA GLY A 23 9.33 -12.55 -8.33
C GLY A 23 7.86 -12.14 -8.50
N ILE A 24 7.31 -11.34 -7.58
CA ILE A 24 5.90 -10.92 -7.64
C ILE A 24 5.71 -9.82 -8.70
N PHE A 25 6.73 -8.97 -8.87
CA PHE A 25 6.74 -7.89 -9.85
C PHE A 25 8.08 -7.87 -10.60
N SER A 26 8.03 -7.49 -11.87
CA SER A 26 9.23 -7.23 -12.67
C SER A 26 9.80 -5.84 -12.38
N ARG A 27 11.10 -5.64 -12.62
CA ARG A 27 11.76 -4.31 -12.50
C ARG A 27 11.04 -3.21 -13.27
N ALA A 28 10.54 -3.51 -14.46
CA ALA A 28 9.81 -2.56 -15.29
C ALA A 28 8.49 -2.13 -14.62
N GLU A 29 7.76 -3.07 -14.02
CA GLU A 29 6.52 -2.79 -13.30
C GLU A 29 6.80 -1.99 -12.02
N LEU A 30 7.86 -2.34 -11.30
CA LEU A 30 8.28 -1.63 -10.09
C LEU A 30 8.65 -0.17 -10.42
N ALA A 31 9.35 0.07 -11.53
CA ALA A 31 9.67 1.42 -11.98
C ALA A 31 8.39 2.26 -12.25
N GLU A 32 7.38 1.65 -12.89
CA GLU A 32 6.09 2.31 -13.12
C GLU A 32 5.32 2.55 -11.81
N ILE A 33 5.37 1.61 -10.85
CA ILE A 33 4.78 1.80 -9.52
C ILE A 33 5.44 2.97 -8.79
N VAL A 34 6.78 3.05 -8.80
CA VAL A 34 7.54 4.16 -8.19
C VAL A 34 7.18 5.49 -8.83
N LYS A 35 7.08 5.53 -10.17
CA LYS A 35 6.70 6.72 -10.92
C LYS A 35 5.30 7.21 -10.54
N LYS A 36 4.32 6.30 -10.46
CA LYS A 36 2.95 6.63 -10.03
C LYS A 36 2.91 7.10 -8.58
N ARG A 37 3.60 6.40 -7.65
CA ARG A 37 3.70 6.80 -6.24
C ARG A 37 4.30 8.19 -6.08
N ARG A 38 5.38 8.48 -6.80
CA ARG A 38 6.00 9.81 -6.81
C ARG A 38 4.98 10.88 -7.23
N LYS A 39 4.20 10.64 -8.29
CA LYS A 39 3.15 11.56 -8.75
C LYS A 39 2.08 11.81 -7.67
N PHE A 40 1.62 10.77 -6.98
CA PHE A 40 0.66 10.92 -5.89
C PHE A 40 1.22 11.69 -4.69
N GLU A 41 2.45 11.38 -4.26
CA GLU A 41 3.12 12.09 -3.16
C GLU A 41 3.29 13.59 -3.47
N TYR A 42 3.65 13.92 -4.72
CA TYR A 42 3.67 15.32 -5.16
C TYR A 42 2.28 15.95 -5.16
N SER A 43 1.23 15.24 -5.56
CA SER A 43 -0.15 15.77 -5.51
C SER A 43 -0.58 16.07 -4.08
N LEU A 44 -0.32 15.15 -3.16
CA LEU A 44 -0.66 15.31 -1.74
C LEU A 44 0.11 16.42 -1.03
N LYS A 45 1.34 16.71 -1.48
CA LYS A 45 2.17 17.75 -0.86
C LYS A 45 1.89 19.16 -1.37
N ARG A 46 1.00 19.32 -2.36
CA ARG A 46 0.58 20.64 -2.86
C ARG A 46 0.00 21.49 -1.72
N PRO A 47 0.11 22.83 -1.77
CA PRO A 47 -0.44 23.72 -0.75
C PRO A 47 -1.94 23.53 -0.50
N SER A 48 -2.70 23.26 -1.57
CA SER A 48 -4.13 22.94 -1.52
C SER A 48 -4.38 21.55 -2.12
N PRO A 49 -4.26 20.47 -1.33
CA PRO A 49 -4.52 19.12 -1.81
C PRO A 49 -6.04 18.86 -1.81
N LEU A 50 -6.55 18.24 -2.87
CA LEU A 50 -7.96 17.92 -2.99
C LEU A 50 -8.27 16.60 -2.28
N LYS A 51 -9.49 16.46 -1.72
CA LYS A 51 -9.96 15.17 -1.17
C LYS A 51 -9.84 14.05 -2.20
N GLN A 52 -10.14 14.36 -3.47
CA GLN A 52 -10.06 13.42 -4.58
C GLN A 52 -8.64 12.86 -4.79
N ASP A 53 -7.59 13.64 -4.55
CA ASP A 53 -6.20 13.15 -4.64
C ASP A 53 -5.92 12.04 -3.61
N TYR A 54 -6.44 12.20 -2.38
CA TYR A 54 -6.32 11.15 -1.36
C TYR A 54 -7.10 9.90 -1.73
N LEU A 55 -8.35 10.06 -2.19
CA LEU A 55 -9.19 8.93 -2.58
C LEU A 55 -8.59 8.14 -3.74
N THR A 56 -8.16 8.84 -4.81
CA THR A 56 -7.52 8.21 -5.97
C THR A 56 -6.23 7.50 -5.59
N PHE A 57 -5.44 8.05 -4.66
CA PHE A 57 -4.24 7.38 -4.19
C PHE A 57 -4.56 6.13 -3.33
N ILE A 58 -5.56 6.22 -2.46
CA ILE A 58 -6.04 5.08 -1.66
C ILE A 58 -6.53 3.95 -2.58
N ASP A 59 -7.34 4.27 -3.58
CA ASP A 59 -7.89 3.28 -4.51
C ASP A 59 -6.77 2.63 -5.34
N TYR A 60 -5.77 3.42 -5.76
CA TYR A 60 -4.59 2.91 -6.42
C TYR A 60 -3.80 1.91 -5.54
N GLU A 61 -3.51 2.27 -4.28
CA GLU A 61 -2.77 1.36 -3.38
C GLU A 61 -3.61 0.12 -3.01
N LYS A 62 -4.94 0.24 -2.89
CA LYS A 62 -5.84 -0.91 -2.72
C LYS A 62 -5.74 -1.87 -3.90
N HIS A 63 -5.86 -1.37 -5.13
CA HIS A 63 -5.72 -2.20 -6.33
C HIS A 63 -4.34 -2.84 -6.44
N LEU A 64 -3.28 -2.10 -6.11
CA LEU A 64 -1.92 -2.64 -6.09
C LEU A 64 -1.76 -3.76 -5.05
N HIS A 65 -2.34 -3.59 -3.86
CA HIS A 65 -2.33 -4.62 -2.82
C HIS A 65 -3.11 -5.87 -3.25
N GLN A 66 -4.28 -5.71 -3.88
CA GLN A 66 -5.06 -6.82 -4.42
C GLN A 66 -4.28 -7.58 -5.49
N LEU A 67 -3.67 -6.87 -6.45
CA LEU A 67 -2.83 -7.46 -7.50
C LEU A 67 -1.68 -8.28 -6.90
N ARG A 68 -0.99 -7.72 -5.91
CA ARG A 68 0.08 -8.41 -5.16
C ARG A 68 -0.44 -9.68 -4.50
N CYS A 69 -1.59 -9.63 -3.83
CA CYS A 69 -2.20 -10.78 -3.18
C CYS A 69 -2.60 -11.88 -4.18
N LEU A 70 -3.11 -11.51 -5.36
CA LEU A 70 -3.43 -12.47 -6.42
C LEU A 70 -2.18 -13.17 -6.95
N ARG A 71 -1.12 -12.41 -7.27
CA ARG A 71 0.15 -12.96 -7.75
C ARG A 71 0.88 -13.80 -6.68
N ALA A 72 0.86 -13.35 -5.43
CA ALA A 72 1.42 -14.13 -4.33
C ALA A 72 0.68 -15.48 -4.17
N ARG A 73 -0.65 -15.50 -4.35
CA ARG A 73 -1.43 -16.74 -4.34
C ARG A 73 -1.14 -17.64 -5.53
N SER A 74 -0.95 -17.11 -6.74
CA SER A 74 -0.60 -17.93 -7.91
C SER A 74 0.77 -18.58 -7.74
N ILE A 75 1.78 -17.81 -7.35
CA ILE A 75 3.14 -18.32 -7.07
C ILE A 75 3.10 -19.38 -5.97
N ALA A 76 2.32 -19.16 -4.91
CA ALA A 76 2.17 -20.15 -3.84
C ALA A 76 1.52 -21.46 -4.30
N ARG A 77 0.63 -21.43 -5.32
CA ARG A 77 0.04 -22.64 -5.91
C ARG A 77 1.06 -23.39 -6.76
N GLU A 78 1.77 -22.70 -7.65
CA GLU A 78 2.82 -23.27 -8.50
C GLU A 78 3.94 -23.93 -7.66
N LEU A 79 4.34 -23.29 -6.55
CA LEU A 79 5.33 -23.85 -5.62
C LEU A 79 4.82 -25.12 -4.91
N LYS A 80 3.51 -25.21 -4.65
CA LYS A 80 2.87 -26.38 -4.03
C LYS A 80 2.78 -27.55 -5.01
N GLU A 81 2.47 -27.26 -6.27
CA GLU A 81 2.38 -28.25 -7.35
C GLU A 81 3.75 -28.81 -7.75
N SER A 82 4.79 -27.98 -7.76
CA SER A 82 6.18 -28.38 -8.04
C SER A 82 6.85 -29.19 -6.91
N GLY A 83 6.13 -29.56 -5.84
CA GLY A 83 6.64 -30.41 -4.76
C GLY A 83 7.64 -29.73 -3.81
N THR A 84 8.06 -28.51 -4.11
CA THR A 84 8.91 -27.70 -3.23
C THR A 84 8.13 -27.21 -2.01
N LYS A 85 8.40 -27.80 -0.83
CA LYS A 85 7.88 -27.34 0.48
C LYS A 85 8.35 -25.93 0.90
N LYS A 86 8.79 -25.07 -0.02
CA LYS A 86 9.13 -23.67 0.25
C LYS A 86 7.84 -22.87 0.35
N ARG A 87 7.32 -22.73 1.58
CA ARG A 87 6.28 -21.73 1.88
C ARG A 87 6.84 -20.34 1.59
N LEU A 88 6.07 -19.50 0.92
CA LEU A 88 6.39 -18.08 0.79
C LEU A 88 6.46 -17.50 2.21
N LYS A 89 7.68 -17.15 2.65
CA LYS A 89 7.89 -16.62 4.00
C LYS A 89 7.17 -15.28 4.10
N LYS A 90 6.49 -15.06 5.24
CA LYS A 90 5.98 -13.74 5.60
C LYS A 90 7.17 -12.78 5.63
N SER A 91 7.12 -11.71 4.87
CA SER A 91 8.14 -10.66 4.87
C SER A 91 7.52 -9.29 5.07
N VAL A 92 8.37 -8.29 5.27
CA VAL A 92 8.01 -6.89 5.48
C VAL A 92 7.08 -6.36 4.36
N SER A 93 7.22 -6.85 3.13
CA SER A 93 6.36 -6.48 1.99
C SER A 93 4.88 -6.90 2.14
N ASP A 94 4.56 -7.85 3.02
CA ASP A 94 3.20 -8.37 3.18
C ASP A 94 2.29 -7.37 3.90
N ASP A 95 2.80 -6.76 4.97
CA ASP A 95 2.06 -5.78 5.78
C ASP A 95 2.23 -4.35 5.25
N ALA A 96 3.32 -4.09 4.53
CA ALA A 96 3.68 -2.77 4.02
C ALA A 96 2.57 -2.10 3.18
N GLY A 97 1.89 -2.85 2.32
CA GLY A 97 0.80 -2.32 1.50
C GLY A 97 -0.37 -1.81 2.35
N ILE A 98 -0.75 -2.58 3.38
CA ILE A 98 -1.86 -2.24 4.28
C ILE A 98 -1.47 -1.03 5.14
N LEU A 99 -0.24 -1.04 5.70
CA LEU A 99 0.28 0.06 6.50
C LEU A 99 0.35 1.37 5.70
N ARG A 100 0.67 1.31 4.41
CA ARG A 100 0.67 2.47 3.51
C ARG A 100 -0.72 3.03 3.32
N ILE A 101 -1.70 2.18 3.01
CA ILE A 101 -3.10 2.58 2.86
C ILE A 101 -3.60 3.25 4.16
N LEU A 102 -3.31 2.65 5.32
CA LEU A 102 -3.65 3.23 6.62
C LEU A 102 -2.96 4.59 6.86
N GLY A 103 -1.70 4.72 6.47
CA GLY A 103 -0.96 5.98 6.54
C GLY A 103 -1.63 7.08 5.73
N ILE A 104 -2.06 6.78 4.50
CA ILE A 104 -2.74 7.73 3.63
C ILE A 104 -4.11 8.10 4.19
N PHE A 105 -4.89 7.12 4.66
CA PHE A 105 -6.17 7.40 5.33
C PHE A 105 -6.01 8.30 6.55
N ARG A 106 -4.99 8.05 7.40
CA ARG A 106 -4.72 8.90 8.56
C ARG A 106 -4.41 10.34 8.15
N LEU A 107 -3.59 10.53 7.11
CA LEU A 107 -3.32 11.87 6.57
C LEU A 107 -4.58 12.54 6.04
N ALA A 108 -5.42 11.80 5.31
CA ALA A 108 -6.66 12.30 4.74
C ALA A 108 -7.64 12.73 5.85
N VAL A 109 -7.85 11.89 6.85
CA VAL A 109 -8.75 12.13 7.98
C VAL A 109 -8.27 13.29 8.86
N MET A 110 -6.96 13.39 9.11
CA MET A 110 -6.40 14.53 9.86
C MET A 110 -6.60 15.87 9.15
N ARG A 111 -6.59 15.86 7.81
CA ARG A 111 -6.78 17.05 6.97
C ARG A 111 -8.26 17.41 6.80
N PHE A 112 -9.12 16.42 6.53
CA PHE A 112 -10.56 16.59 6.26
C PHE A 112 -11.40 16.05 7.43
N LYS A 113 -11.26 16.68 8.61
CA LYS A 113 -11.90 16.20 9.84
C LYS A 113 -13.43 16.19 9.80
N GLY A 114 -14.03 17.08 9.02
CA GLY A 114 -15.50 17.21 8.90
C GLY A 114 -16.16 16.20 7.97
N ASP A 115 -15.37 15.33 7.32
CA ASP A 115 -15.88 14.38 6.34
C ASP A 115 -16.17 13.02 6.96
N ILE A 116 -17.41 12.81 7.37
CA ILE A 116 -17.84 11.61 8.10
C ILE A 116 -17.70 10.35 7.21
N ASP A 117 -17.97 10.47 5.90
CA ASP A 117 -17.78 9.37 4.95
C ASP A 117 -16.34 8.87 4.90
N LEU A 118 -15.36 9.77 4.95
CA LEU A 118 -13.94 9.41 4.98
C LEU A 118 -13.57 8.63 6.25
N TRP A 119 -14.15 9.01 7.39
CA TRP A 119 -14.00 8.27 8.64
C TRP A 119 -14.60 6.87 8.53
N PHE A 120 -15.82 6.72 7.98
CA PHE A 120 -16.43 5.40 7.78
C PHE A 120 -15.57 4.51 6.90
N ARG A 121 -15.07 5.02 5.77
CA ARG A 121 -14.18 4.26 4.87
C ARG A 121 -12.89 3.83 5.57
N TYR A 122 -12.33 4.68 6.43
CA TYR A 122 -11.16 4.34 7.22
C TYR A 122 -11.48 3.25 8.25
N LEU A 123 -12.57 3.39 8.98
CA LEU A 123 -13.01 2.42 9.99
C LEU A 123 -13.33 1.06 9.39
N GLU A 124 -14.02 1.03 8.25
CA GLU A 124 -14.30 -0.18 7.50
C GLU A 124 -13.01 -0.89 7.09
N PHE A 125 -12.05 -0.15 6.52
CA PHE A 125 -10.74 -0.70 6.15
C PHE A 125 -9.96 -1.25 7.35
N CYS A 126 -9.98 -0.52 8.47
CA CYS A 126 -9.40 -0.97 9.75
C CYS A 126 -10.04 -2.27 10.26
N ARG A 127 -11.37 -2.40 10.14
CA ARG A 127 -12.13 -3.58 10.56
C ARG A 127 -11.76 -4.79 9.70
N GLU A 128 -11.69 -4.63 8.38
CA GLU A 128 -11.35 -5.71 7.45
C GLU A 128 -9.95 -6.28 7.67
N HIS A 129 -8.97 -5.42 7.96
CA HIS A 129 -7.56 -5.81 8.03
C HIS A 129 -7.07 -6.02 9.47
N GLY A 130 -7.97 -5.97 10.47
CA GLY A 130 -7.64 -6.14 11.89
C GLY A 130 -6.70 -5.06 12.46
N HIS A 131 -6.56 -3.94 11.75
CA HIS A 131 -5.65 -2.85 12.13
C HIS A 131 -6.42 -1.71 12.76
N GLY A 132 -6.52 -1.74 14.08
CA GLY A 132 -7.04 -0.62 14.88
C GLY A 132 -6.78 -0.90 16.35
N ARG A 133 -6.68 0.15 17.17
CA ARG A 133 -6.75 0.03 18.64
C ARG A 133 -8.18 -0.33 19.10
N MET A 134 -9.02 -0.85 18.22
CA MET A 134 -10.31 -1.42 18.56
C MET A 134 -10.04 -2.75 19.23
N LYS A 135 -9.84 -2.71 20.55
CA LYS A 135 -10.04 -3.90 21.38
C LYS A 135 -11.46 -4.40 21.05
N LYS A 136 -11.58 -5.66 20.66
CA LYS A 136 -12.86 -6.35 20.74
C LYS A 136 -13.30 -6.23 22.19
N VAL A 137 -14.40 -5.52 22.42
CA VAL A 137 -15.13 -5.54 23.70
C VAL A 137 -15.92 -6.84 23.72
#